data_AF-A0A949XN37-F1
#
_entry.id   AF-A0A949XN37-F1
#
_cell.length_a   1.000
_cell.length_b   1.000
_cell.length_c   1.000
_cell.angle_alpha   90.00
_cell.angle_beta   90.00
_cell.angle_gamma   90.00
#
_symmetry.space_group_name_H-M   'P 1'
#
loop_
_entity.id
_entity.type
_entity.pdbx_description
1 polymer ?
#
loop_
_entity_poly.entity_id
_entity_poly.type
_entity_poly.pdbx_seq_one_letter_code
_entity_poly.pdbx_strand_id
1 'polypeptide(L)'
;MTHSKHSPQPLDLYGTPIKITPPKQPPGSKREKLSHAKPSAAERWYEHAVHPATEQEISFRHSGWKTKRNTILEFMKRHCFNDFYVNRFEECGSTCSIEYSPSEKRHRLRASYCHCRHCEPCMRAKANKLAANLRAKIGDNKKRQYRFITLTLRHTNTPLQDQIKRLYLGFRKLRNRKAWKRSQKGGAAMLEVKWDAKARAWHPHLHVVSEGTFLDKKELSNEWLAATGDSFIVDIRQLHDAKEAAYYVGKYVTKGTNGEVWSEDDVAMEWCVASKGVRTCTTYGTWRGYKLLAS
;
A
#
# COMPACT_ATOMS: atom_id res chain seq x y z
N MET A 1 -15.07 51.28 -4.80
CA MET A 1 -15.33 50.08 -3.98
C MET A 1 -14.00 49.38 -3.74
N THR A 2 -13.48 49.46 -2.51
CA THR A 2 -12.16 48.93 -2.13
C THR A 2 -12.22 47.42 -1.93
N HIS A 3 -11.48 46.66 -2.74
CA HIS A 3 -11.27 45.23 -2.55
C HIS A 3 -10.42 44.99 -1.29
N SER A 4 -11.06 44.47 -0.24
CA SER A 4 -10.39 43.96 0.96
C SER A 4 -9.53 42.75 0.59
N LYS A 5 -8.20 42.89 0.72
CA LYS A 5 -7.24 41.78 0.67
C LYS A 5 -7.36 40.99 1.97
N HIS A 6 -8.21 39.98 2.02
CA HIS A 6 -8.13 38.97 3.08
C HIS A 6 -7.03 37.97 2.74
N SER A 7 -5.92 38.04 3.49
CA SER A 7 -4.91 36.98 3.49
C SER A 7 -5.59 35.67 3.93
N PRO A 8 -5.36 34.55 3.21
CA PRO A 8 -5.98 33.27 3.54
C PRO A 8 -5.54 32.85 4.95
N GLN A 9 -6.51 32.52 5.81
CA GLN A 9 -6.22 31.99 7.15
C GLN A 9 -5.45 30.67 7.01
N PRO A 10 -4.35 30.48 7.75
CA PRO A 10 -3.62 29.21 7.72
C PRO A 10 -4.56 28.09 8.20
N LEU A 11 -4.65 27.03 7.41
CA LEU A 11 -5.42 25.83 7.71
C LEU A 11 -4.46 24.74 8.19
N ASP A 12 -4.91 23.87 9.07
CA ASP A 12 -4.22 22.62 9.39
C ASP A 12 -4.32 21.60 8.26
N LEU A 13 -3.62 20.48 8.43
CA LEU A 13 -3.56 19.38 7.46
C LEU A 13 -4.91 18.66 7.23
N TYR A 14 -5.97 19.03 7.96
CA TYR A 14 -7.31 18.47 7.88
C TYR A 14 -8.36 19.51 7.45
N GLY A 15 -7.93 20.74 7.11
CA GLY A 15 -8.80 21.81 6.63
C GLY A 15 -9.38 22.71 7.71
N THR A 16 -8.87 22.64 8.95
CA THR A 16 -9.34 23.46 10.09
C THR A 16 -8.52 24.76 10.20
N PRO A 17 -9.14 25.94 10.36
CA PRO A 17 -8.40 27.19 10.60
C PRO A 17 -7.56 27.14 11.88
N ILE A 18 -6.29 27.55 11.79
CA ILE A 18 -5.35 27.63 12.92
C ILE A 18 -4.85 29.05 13.14
N LYS A 19 -4.67 29.43 14.42
CA LYS A 19 -3.94 30.64 14.81
C LYS A 19 -2.48 30.29 15.04
N ILE A 20 -1.58 30.77 14.17
CA ILE A 20 -0.14 30.62 14.39
C ILE A 20 0.28 31.66 15.43
N THR A 21 0.59 31.22 16.63
CA THR A 21 1.23 32.06 17.65
C THR A 21 2.74 31.81 17.58
N PRO A 22 3.56 32.79 17.18
CA PRO A 22 5.00 32.59 17.18
C PRO A 22 5.48 32.29 18.61
N PRO A 23 6.44 31.36 18.79
CA PRO A 23 6.97 31.07 20.12
C PRO A 23 7.61 32.33 20.72
N LYS A 24 7.31 32.62 22.00
CA LYS A 24 7.97 33.70 22.74
C LYS A 24 9.46 33.38 22.84
N GLN A 25 10.32 34.30 22.38
CA GLN A 25 11.75 34.17 22.58
C GLN A 25 12.05 34.14 24.08
N PRO A 26 12.88 33.20 24.57
CA PRO A 26 13.30 33.19 25.96
C PRO A 26 14.10 34.47 26.28
N PRO A 27 13.87 35.10 27.45
CA PRO A 27 14.62 36.29 27.84
C PRO A 27 16.10 35.94 28.02
N GLY A 28 16.98 36.56 27.22
CA GLY A 28 18.43 36.47 27.39
C GLY A 28 19.22 35.77 26.26
N SER A 29 18.59 35.24 25.20
CA SER A 29 19.38 34.72 24.07
C SER A 29 19.95 35.86 23.22
N LYS A 30 21.16 36.32 23.54
CA LYS A 30 21.98 37.05 22.56
C LYS A 30 22.19 36.12 21.38
N ARG A 31 21.60 36.46 20.24
CA ARG A 31 21.78 35.72 18.99
C ARG A 31 23.25 35.89 18.58
N GLU A 32 24.08 34.93 18.94
CA GLU A 32 25.46 34.88 18.49
C GLU A 32 25.43 34.92 16.96
N LYS A 33 25.99 35.97 16.38
CA LYS A 33 26.13 36.06 14.91
C LYS A 33 27.24 35.09 14.54
N LEU A 34 26.91 33.80 14.46
CA LEU A 34 27.73 32.85 13.72
C LEU A 34 27.88 33.42 12.32
N SER A 35 29.10 33.82 11.97
CA SER A 35 29.44 34.23 10.60
C SER A 35 29.40 32.98 9.72
N HIS A 36 28.20 32.52 9.39
CA HIS A 36 28.03 31.49 8.39
C HIS A 36 28.36 32.13 7.04
N ALA A 37 29.55 31.81 6.51
CA ALA A 37 29.80 31.96 5.10
C ALA A 37 28.60 31.37 4.36
N LYS A 38 28.03 32.11 3.39
CA LYS A 38 26.87 31.60 2.65
C LYS A 38 27.31 30.30 1.97
N PRO A 39 26.66 29.16 2.24
CA PRO A 39 27.05 27.91 1.63
C PRO A 39 27.03 28.06 0.11
N SER A 40 28.03 27.49 -0.54
CA SER A 40 28.12 27.41 -2.00
C SER A 40 26.86 26.77 -2.58
N ALA A 41 26.66 26.90 -3.90
CA ALA A 41 25.54 26.23 -4.55
C ALA A 41 25.58 24.70 -4.34
N ALA A 42 26.78 24.12 -4.31
CA ALA A 42 27.01 22.70 -4.03
C ALA A 42 26.66 22.33 -2.59
N GLU A 43 27.07 23.14 -1.60
CA GLU A 43 26.74 22.90 -0.19
C GLU A 43 25.24 23.07 0.08
N ARG A 44 24.59 24.07 -0.53
CA ARG A 44 23.12 24.23 -0.44
C ARG A 44 22.39 23.06 -1.07
N TRP A 45 22.90 22.54 -2.19
CA TRP A 45 22.32 21.37 -2.83
C TRP A 45 22.53 20.11 -1.98
N TYR A 46 23.71 19.94 -1.37
CA TYR A 46 24.03 18.84 -0.46
C TYR A 46 23.24 18.87 0.85
N GLU A 47 23.03 20.06 1.42
CA GLU A 47 22.23 20.30 2.63
C GLU A 47 20.74 19.99 2.41
N HIS A 48 20.26 20.14 1.17
CA HIS A 48 18.89 19.79 0.77
C HIS A 48 18.77 18.43 0.07
N ALA A 49 19.87 17.73 -0.16
CA ALA A 49 19.86 16.40 -0.75
C ALA A 49 19.34 15.38 0.28
N VAL A 50 18.44 14.50 -0.17
CA VAL A 50 18.03 13.35 0.64
C VAL A 50 19.15 12.32 0.54
N HIS A 51 19.87 12.12 1.64
CA HIS A 51 20.95 11.14 1.72
C HIS A 51 20.40 9.72 1.95
N PRO A 52 21.17 8.67 1.61
CA PRO A 52 20.87 7.31 2.06
C PRO A 52 20.61 7.27 3.57
N ALA A 53 19.67 6.43 4.00
CA ALA A 53 19.34 6.34 5.41
C ALA A 53 20.58 5.91 6.23
N THR A 54 20.86 6.64 7.31
CA THR A 54 21.92 6.32 8.27
C THR A 54 21.66 4.98 8.96
N GLU A 55 22.67 4.41 9.62
CA GLU A 55 22.49 3.15 10.36
C GLU A 55 21.41 3.26 11.46
N GLN A 56 21.32 4.40 12.14
CA GLN A 56 20.30 4.65 13.16
C GLN A 56 18.90 4.70 12.53
N GLU A 57 18.74 5.36 11.38
CA GLU A 57 17.46 5.42 10.64
C GLU A 57 17.07 4.05 10.09
N ILE A 58 18.04 3.28 9.59
CA ILE A 58 17.84 1.88 9.17
C ILE A 58 17.43 1.03 10.36
N SER A 59 18.11 1.13 11.50
CA SER A 59 17.76 0.39 12.71
C SER A 59 16.33 0.71 13.16
N PHE A 60 15.96 1.98 13.16
CA PHE A 60 14.63 2.43 13.54
C PHE A 60 13.51 1.86 12.65
N ARG A 61 13.65 1.97 11.33
CA ARG A 61 12.56 1.64 10.39
C ARG A 61 12.65 0.25 9.78
N HIS A 62 13.85 -0.30 9.69
CA HIS A 62 14.18 -1.49 8.89
C HIS A 62 14.78 -2.64 9.71
N SER A 63 14.97 -2.50 11.03
CA SER A 63 15.52 -3.57 11.91
C SER A 63 14.86 -4.93 11.69
N GLY A 64 13.54 -5.00 11.70
CA GLY A 64 12.80 -6.26 11.57
C GLY A 64 12.91 -7.00 10.23
N TRP A 65 13.59 -6.42 9.23
CA TRP A 65 13.75 -7.04 7.91
C TRP A 65 15.08 -6.68 7.22
N LYS A 66 16.08 -6.21 7.98
CA LYS A 66 17.35 -5.69 7.45
C LYS A 66 18.03 -6.66 6.48
N THR A 67 18.10 -7.95 6.82
CA THR A 67 18.70 -8.99 5.97
C THR A 67 17.99 -9.05 4.61
N LYS A 68 16.66 -9.18 4.59
CA LYS A 68 15.88 -9.22 3.35
C LYS A 68 16.02 -7.91 2.56
N ARG A 69 16.04 -6.75 3.24
CA ARG A 69 16.25 -5.45 2.59
C ARG A 69 17.57 -5.43 1.82
N ASN A 70 18.64 -5.92 2.43
CA ASN A 70 19.97 -5.95 1.82
C ASN A 70 19.98 -6.91 0.62
N THR A 71 19.41 -8.12 0.75
CA THR A 71 19.27 -9.05 -0.38
C THR A 71 18.54 -8.42 -1.57
N ILE A 72 17.42 -7.72 -1.32
CA ILE A 72 16.68 -7.02 -2.37
C ILE A 72 17.51 -5.89 -2.99
N LEU A 73 18.23 -5.11 -2.17
CA LEU A 73 19.04 -4.01 -2.66
C LEU A 73 20.19 -4.49 -3.53
N GLU A 74 20.90 -5.54 -3.10
CA GLU A 74 21.96 -6.19 -3.88
C GLU A 74 21.43 -6.75 -5.19
N PHE A 75 20.26 -7.42 -5.14
CA PHE A 75 19.57 -7.89 -6.33
C PHE A 75 19.25 -6.73 -7.29
N MET A 76 18.67 -5.63 -6.81
CA MET A 76 18.34 -4.46 -7.63
C MET A 76 19.58 -3.86 -8.30
N LYS A 77 20.71 -3.77 -7.57
CA LYS A 77 21.99 -3.28 -8.11
C LYS A 77 22.57 -4.22 -9.15
N ARG A 78 22.62 -5.52 -8.87
CA ARG A 78 23.17 -6.55 -9.76
C ARG A 78 22.41 -6.64 -11.09
N HIS A 79 21.10 -6.49 -11.04
CA HIS A 79 20.22 -6.56 -12.22
C HIS A 79 19.95 -5.19 -12.86
N CYS A 80 20.82 -4.19 -12.59
CA CYS A 80 20.80 -2.86 -13.21
C CYS A 80 19.42 -2.19 -13.22
N PHE A 81 18.69 -2.28 -12.10
CA PHE A 81 17.47 -1.49 -11.94
C PHE A 81 17.81 -0.01 -12.06
N ASN A 82 16.88 0.77 -12.60
CA ASN A 82 17.09 2.21 -12.78
C ASN A 82 17.47 2.88 -11.44
N ASP A 83 18.57 3.65 -11.47
CA ASP A 83 19.22 4.27 -10.30
C ASP A 83 18.25 5.07 -9.45
N PHE A 84 17.23 5.71 -10.04
CA PHE A 84 16.20 6.40 -9.29
C PHE A 84 15.47 5.48 -8.30
N TYR A 85 15.13 4.25 -8.71
CA TYR A 85 14.46 3.30 -7.81
C TYR A 85 15.40 2.74 -6.76
N VAL A 86 16.67 2.52 -7.12
CA VAL A 86 17.72 2.07 -6.19
C VAL A 86 17.95 3.13 -5.11
N ASN A 87 18.22 4.37 -5.51
CA ASN A 87 18.46 5.50 -4.60
C ASN A 87 17.26 5.71 -3.66
N ARG A 88 16.03 5.73 -4.19
CA ARG A 88 14.82 5.83 -3.35
C ARG A 88 14.73 4.70 -2.32
N PHE A 89 15.14 3.48 -2.68
CA PHE A 89 15.12 2.35 -1.75
C PHE A 89 16.17 2.49 -0.65
N GLU A 90 17.35 3.01 -0.98
CA GLU A 90 18.44 3.33 -0.04
C GLU A 90 18.07 4.48 0.90
N GLU A 91 17.46 5.53 0.38
CA GLU A 91 16.93 6.69 1.12
C GLU A 91 15.70 6.35 1.99
N CYS A 92 15.10 5.17 1.84
CA CYS A 92 13.91 4.81 2.61
C CYS A 92 14.21 4.85 4.11
N GLY A 93 13.46 5.67 4.85
CA GLY A 93 13.68 5.89 6.27
C GLY A 93 14.55 7.08 6.63
N SER A 94 15.21 7.72 5.66
CA SER A 94 15.94 8.97 5.90
C SER A 94 14.99 10.09 6.32
N THR A 95 15.55 11.15 6.92
CA THR A 95 14.82 12.37 7.32
C THR A 95 13.67 12.09 8.30
N CYS A 96 13.89 11.13 9.22
CA CYS A 96 12.86 10.76 10.18
C CYS A 96 12.58 11.91 11.16
N SER A 97 11.31 12.30 11.28
CA SER A 97 10.83 13.38 12.14
C SER A 97 9.58 12.96 12.91
N ILE A 98 9.40 13.56 14.08
CA ILE A 98 8.18 13.42 14.87
C ILE A 98 7.34 14.67 14.64
N GLU A 99 6.15 14.48 14.09
CA GLU A 99 5.14 15.52 13.90
C GLU A 99 4.14 15.43 15.07
N TYR A 100 3.86 16.54 15.75
CA TYR A 100 2.82 16.62 16.78
C TYR A 100 1.62 17.39 16.26
N SER A 101 0.43 16.84 16.44
CA SER A 101 -0.84 17.53 16.16
C SER A 101 -1.41 18.09 17.47
N PRO A 102 -1.47 19.43 17.64
CA PRO A 102 -2.05 20.04 18.84
C PRO A 102 -3.55 19.76 19.02
N SER A 103 -4.32 19.71 17.94
CA SER A 103 -5.77 19.46 17.98
C SER A 103 -6.09 18.03 18.42
N GLU A 104 -5.37 17.07 17.85
CA GLU A 104 -5.57 15.64 18.14
C GLU A 104 -4.80 15.14 19.36
N LYS A 105 -3.90 15.99 19.92
CA LYS A 105 -2.95 15.63 20.98
C LYS A 105 -2.20 14.32 20.68
N ARG A 106 -1.76 14.15 19.43
CA ARG A 106 -1.14 12.91 18.92
C ARG A 106 0.16 13.19 18.20
N HIS A 107 1.09 12.27 18.35
CA HIS A 107 2.34 12.24 17.60
C HIS A 107 2.21 11.31 16.40
N ARG A 108 2.90 11.66 15.32
CA ARG A 108 3.07 10.83 14.14
C ARG A 108 4.54 10.83 13.76
N LEU A 109 5.03 9.66 13.38
CA LEU A 109 6.34 9.52 12.76
C LEU A 109 6.23 9.77 11.26
N ARG A 110 7.11 10.62 10.73
CA ARG A 110 7.31 10.83 9.30
C ARG A 110 8.75 10.46 8.95
N ALA A 111 8.94 9.92 7.75
CA ALA A 111 10.25 9.62 7.18
C ALA A 111 10.13 9.63 5.65
N SER A 112 11.24 9.45 4.94
CA SER A 112 11.26 9.17 3.51
C SER A 112 10.68 7.78 3.20
N TYR A 113 9.84 7.69 2.16
CA TYR A 113 9.23 6.44 1.71
C TYR A 113 9.69 6.15 0.28
N CYS A 114 10.32 4.98 0.08
CA CYS A 114 10.66 4.55 -1.28
C CYS A 114 9.44 4.21 -2.13
N HIS A 115 8.30 3.90 -1.48
CA HIS A 115 7.07 3.40 -2.10
C HIS A 115 7.25 2.11 -2.92
N CYS A 116 8.42 1.48 -2.85
CA CYS A 116 8.71 0.21 -3.49
C CYS A 116 7.83 -0.90 -2.87
N ARG A 117 7.31 -1.78 -3.74
CA ARG A 117 6.48 -2.93 -3.34
C ARG A 117 7.24 -3.97 -2.52
N HIS A 118 8.56 -4.00 -2.67
CA HIS A 118 9.44 -4.93 -1.98
C HIS A 118 9.87 -4.39 -0.61
N CYS A 119 9.51 -3.16 -0.27
CA CYS A 119 9.82 -2.55 1.01
C CYS A 119 8.71 -2.80 2.03
N GLU A 120 8.97 -3.68 3.00
CA GLU A 120 8.00 -4.08 4.02
C GLU A 120 7.35 -2.89 4.78
N PRO A 121 8.10 -1.90 5.33
CA PRO A 121 7.49 -0.78 6.04
C PRO A 121 6.70 0.14 5.11
N CYS A 122 7.10 0.31 3.84
CA CYS A 122 6.32 1.07 2.88
C CYS A 122 5.01 0.36 2.51
N MET A 123 5.02 -0.97 2.36
CA MET A 123 3.81 -1.74 2.15
C MET A 123 2.91 -1.79 3.39
N ARG A 124 3.49 -1.82 4.59
CA ARG A 124 2.75 -1.65 5.85
C ARG A 124 2.05 -0.30 5.93
N ALA A 125 2.74 0.80 5.61
CA ALA A 125 2.13 2.12 5.60
C ALA A 125 1.01 2.24 4.54
N LYS A 126 1.21 1.68 3.34
CA LYS A 126 0.17 1.60 2.30
C LYS A 126 -1.03 0.79 2.77
N ALA A 127 -0.82 -0.35 3.41
CA ALA A 127 -1.88 -1.20 3.94
C ALA A 127 -2.65 -0.51 5.07
N ASN A 128 -1.97 0.21 5.96
CA ASN A 128 -2.60 0.99 7.03
C ASN A 128 -3.51 2.08 6.47
N LYS A 129 -3.04 2.82 5.45
CA LYS A 129 -3.85 3.84 4.76
C LYS A 129 -5.08 3.22 4.10
N LEU A 130 -4.88 2.12 3.38
CA LEU A 130 -5.96 1.39 2.72
C LEU A 130 -7.00 0.88 3.74
N ALA A 131 -6.53 0.33 4.86
CA ALA A 131 -7.36 -0.15 5.96
C ALA A 131 -8.16 0.99 6.61
N ALA A 132 -7.55 2.16 6.85
CA ALA A 132 -8.26 3.33 7.38
C ALA A 132 -9.36 3.81 6.43
N ASN A 133 -9.04 3.98 5.14
CA ASN A 133 -10.01 4.40 4.12
C ASN A 133 -11.12 3.37 3.91
N LEU A 134 -10.80 2.09 4.04
CA LEU A 134 -11.80 1.02 4.00
C LEU A 134 -12.75 1.09 5.19
N ARG A 135 -12.24 1.32 6.40
CA ARG A 135 -13.10 1.51 7.60
C ARG A 135 -14.04 2.69 7.40
N ALA A 136 -13.52 3.81 6.90
CA ALA A 136 -14.35 4.97 6.60
C ALA A 136 -15.43 4.67 5.54
N LYS A 137 -15.10 3.86 4.51
CA LYS A 137 -16.05 3.48 3.46
C LYS A 137 -17.16 2.55 3.97
N ILE A 138 -16.81 1.59 4.82
CA ILE A 138 -17.75 0.63 5.39
C ILE A 138 -18.64 1.33 6.44
N GLY A 139 -18.02 2.14 7.30
CA GLY A 139 -18.69 2.80 8.43
C GLY A 139 -19.34 1.80 9.40
N ASP A 140 -20.22 2.31 10.26
CA ASP A 140 -20.96 1.48 11.23
C ASP A 140 -22.37 1.11 10.76
N ASN A 141 -22.59 1.13 9.43
CA ASN A 141 -23.91 0.88 8.87
C ASN A 141 -24.28 -0.60 8.93
N LYS A 142 -24.94 -1.00 10.03
CA LYS A 142 -25.41 -2.37 10.28
C LYS A 142 -26.40 -2.90 9.24
N LYS A 143 -27.02 -2.05 8.40
CA LYS A 143 -27.92 -2.50 7.33
C LYS A 143 -27.17 -3.08 6.13
N ARG A 144 -25.91 -2.69 5.93
CA ARG A 144 -25.08 -3.20 4.83
C ARG A 144 -24.36 -4.47 5.28
N GLN A 145 -24.36 -5.45 4.39
CA GLN A 145 -23.68 -6.71 4.62
C GLN A 145 -22.41 -6.76 3.77
N TYR A 146 -21.35 -7.30 4.35
CA TYR A 146 -20.06 -7.43 3.70
C TYR A 146 -19.60 -8.89 3.71
N ARG A 147 -18.90 -9.28 2.64
CA ARG A 147 -18.32 -10.60 2.44
C ARG A 147 -16.84 -10.46 2.20
N PHE A 148 -16.09 -11.39 2.77
CA PHE A 148 -14.71 -11.62 2.40
C PHE A 148 -14.66 -12.84 1.49
N ILE A 149 -14.25 -12.64 0.24
CA ILE A 149 -14.19 -13.67 -0.79
C ILE A 149 -12.74 -13.87 -1.18
N THR A 150 -12.28 -15.12 -1.28
CA THR A 150 -10.98 -15.47 -1.84
C THR A 150 -11.20 -16.23 -3.14
N LEU A 151 -10.57 -15.77 -4.22
CA LEU A 151 -10.57 -16.41 -5.53
C LEU A 151 -9.15 -16.85 -5.86
N THR A 152 -8.99 -18.13 -6.20
CA THR A 152 -7.69 -18.75 -6.45
C THR A 152 -7.66 -19.29 -7.87
N LEU A 153 -6.57 -19.07 -8.61
CA LEU A 153 -6.32 -19.79 -9.85
C LEU A 153 -5.74 -21.18 -9.55
N ARG A 154 -6.11 -22.16 -10.38
CA ARG A 154 -5.40 -23.44 -10.45
C ARG A 154 -3.92 -23.18 -10.79
N HIS A 155 -3.03 -23.99 -10.22
CA HIS A 155 -1.61 -23.89 -10.51
C HIS A 155 -1.34 -24.14 -11.99
N THR A 156 -0.44 -23.35 -12.55
CA THR A 156 0.05 -23.52 -13.92
C THR A 156 1.51 -23.12 -13.96
N ASN A 157 2.24 -23.66 -14.95
CA ASN A 157 3.62 -23.26 -15.23
C ASN A 157 3.69 -22.07 -16.21
N THR A 158 2.56 -21.38 -16.42
CA THR A 158 2.55 -20.19 -17.29
C THR A 158 3.25 -19.02 -16.60
N PRO A 159 3.84 -18.07 -17.34
CA PRO A 159 4.49 -16.92 -16.73
C PRO A 159 3.56 -16.17 -15.77
N LEU A 160 4.07 -15.74 -14.61
CA LEU A 160 3.30 -15.08 -13.56
C LEU A 160 2.51 -13.88 -14.08
N GLN A 161 3.08 -13.11 -15.00
CA GLN A 161 2.41 -11.97 -15.59
C GLN A 161 1.08 -12.37 -16.25
N ASP A 162 1.07 -13.50 -16.96
CA ASP A 162 -0.11 -14.00 -17.64
C ASP A 162 -1.10 -14.63 -16.65
N GLN A 163 -0.60 -15.27 -15.60
CA GLN A 163 -1.46 -15.71 -14.49
C GLN A 163 -2.18 -14.53 -13.82
N ILE A 164 -1.49 -13.41 -13.56
CA ILE A 164 -2.11 -12.20 -12.99
C ILE A 164 -3.15 -11.60 -13.95
N LYS A 165 -2.83 -11.48 -15.25
CA LYS A 165 -3.79 -11.01 -16.26
C LYS A 165 -5.02 -11.91 -16.30
N ARG A 166 -4.82 -13.22 -16.30
CA ARG A 166 -5.87 -14.25 -16.30
C ARG A 166 -6.74 -14.15 -15.06
N LEU A 167 -6.16 -13.95 -13.87
CA LEU A 167 -6.89 -13.79 -12.61
C LEU A 167 -7.82 -12.58 -12.66
N TYR A 168 -7.33 -11.43 -13.12
CA TYR A 168 -8.16 -10.23 -13.28
C TYR A 168 -9.23 -10.38 -14.36
N LEU A 169 -8.91 -11.06 -15.47
CA LEU A 169 -9.88 -11.37 -16.52
C LEU A 169 -10.99 -12.30 -16.00
N GLY A 170 -10.63 -13.35 -15.27
CA GLY A 170 -11.56 -14.25 -14.59
C GLY A 170 -12.46 -13.49 -13.64
N PHE A 171 -11.88 -12.61 -12.81
CA PHE A 171 -12.67 -11.79 -11.89
C PHE A 171 -13.63 -10.84 -12.62
N ARG A 172 -13.19 -10.24 -13.74
CA ARG A 172 -14.08 -9.42 -14.59
C ARG A 172 -15.23 -10.25 -15.16
N LYS A 173 -14.94 -11.47 -15.65
CA LYS A 173 -15.97 -12.39 -16.17
C LYS A 173 -16.96 -12.78 -15.08
N LEU A 174 -16.48 -13.23 -13.91
CA LEU A 174 -17.29 -13.57 -12.74
C LEU A 174 -18.25 -12.43 -12.37
N ARG A 175 -17.73 -11.20 -12.26
CA ARG A 175 -18.53 -10.02 -11.90
C ARG A 175 -19.63 -9.66 -12.91
N ASN A 176 -19.52 -10.14 -14.15
CA ASN A 176 -20.53 -9.92 -15.18
C ASN A 176 -21.66 -10.96 -15.17
N ARG A 177 -21.49 -12.08 -14.44
CA ARG A 177 -22.46 -13.17 -14.36
C ARG A 177 -23.67 -12.80 -13.48
N LYS A 178 -24.81 -13.45 -13.76
CA LYS A 178 -26.09 -13.17 -13.08
C LYS A 178 -26.02 -13.45 -11.57
N ALA A 179 -25.43 -14.56 -11.16
CA ALA A 179 -25.30 -14.94 -9.74
C ALA A 179 -24.49 -13.92 -8.94
N TRP A 180 -23.39 -13.41 -9.52
CA TRP A 180 -22.60 -12.35 -8.90
C TRP A 180 -23.41 -11.07 -8.76
N LYS A 181 -24.03 -10.58 -9.84
CA LYS A 181 -24.81 -9.32 -9.82
C LYS A 181 -26.01 -9.36 -8.87
N ARG A 182 -26.60 -10.53 -8.67
CA ARG A 182 -27.72 -10.75 -7.73
C ARG A 182 -27.28 -10.55 -6.28
N SER A 183 -26.05 -10.95 -5.93
CA SER A 183 -25.59 -10.99 -4.54
C SER A 183 -24.63 -9.86 -4.17
N GLN A 184 -23.78 -9.41 -5.10
CA GLN A 184 -22.69 -8.46 -4.85
C GLN A 184 -22.91 -7.14 -5.60
N LYS A 185 -22.87 -6.01 -4.87
CA LYS A 185 -23.13 -4.66 -5.41
C LYS A 185 -21.86 -3.90 -5.77
N GLY A 186 -20.80 -4.09 -5.01
CA GLY A 186 -19.54 -3.37 -5.17
C GLY A 186 -18.53 -3.75 -4.11
N GLY A 187 -17.29 -3.28 -4.23
CA GLY A 187 -16.27 -3.65 -3.27
C GLY A 187 -14.85 -3.29 -3.70
N ALA A 188 -13.89 -3.88 -3.01
CA ALA A 188 -12.46 -3.79 -3.29
C ALA A 188 -11.86 -5.20 -3.44
N ALA A 189 -10.99 -5.39 -4.43
CA ALA A 189 -10.23 -6.61 -4.64
C ALA A 189 -8.74 -6.31 -4.50
N MET A 190 -8.03 -7.17 -3.78
CA MET A 190 -6.61 -7.07 -3.49
C MET A 190 -5.89 -8.30 -4.03
N LEU A 191 -4.80 -8.08 -4.76
CA LEU A 191 -3.94 -9.13 -5.28
C LEU A 191 -2.96 -9.57 -4.19
N GLU A 192 -2.94 -10.86 -3.88
CA GLU A 192 -1.86 -11.53 -3.16
C GLU A 192 -1.21 -12.53 -4.12
N VAL A 193 0.12 -12.59 -4.15
CA VAL A 193 0.86 -13.60 -4.92
C VAL A 193 1.85 -14.26 -3.97
N LYS A 194 1.90 -15.60 -3.99
CA LYS A 194 2.88 -16.39 -3.22
C LYS A 194 3.69 -17.27 -4.15
N TRP A 195 4.94 -17.47 -3.80
CA TRP A 195 5.82 -18.47 -4.40
C TRP A 195 5.86 -19.71 -3.51
N ASP A 196 5.67 -20.88 -4.09
CA ASP A 196 5.96 -22.16 -3.44
C ASP A 196 7.27 -22.69 -4.02
N ALA A 197 8.34 -22.63 -3.23
CA ALA A 197 9.66 -23.10 -3.64
C ALA A 197 9.71 -24.62 -3.88
N LYS A 198 8.85 -25.42 -3.22
CA LYS A 198 8.82 -26.88 -3.39
C LYS A 198 8.14 -27.26 -4.70
N ALA A 199 7.01 -26.62 -5.00
CA ALA A 199 6.26 -26.85 -6.24
C ALA A 199 6.83 -26.06 -7.43
N ARG A 200 7.76 -25.12 -7.20
CA ARG A 200 8.25 -24.13 -8.16
C ARG A 200 7.11 -23.43 -8.89
N ALA A 201 6.11 -23.01 -8.14
CA ALA A 201 4.87 -22.49 -8.70
C ALA A 201 4.42 -21.20 -8.01
N TRP A 202 3.75 -20.35 -8.80
CA TRP A 202 3.08 -19.15 -8.32
C TRP A 202 1.63 -19.43 -7.94
N HIS A 203 1.18 -18.75 -6.88
CA HIS A 203 -0.18 -18.83 -6.36
C HIS A 203 -0.77 -17.42 -6.28
N PRO A 204 -1.35 -16.92 -7.38
CA PRO A 204 -2.01 -15.63 -7.39
C PRO A 204 -3.47 -15.76 -6.92
N HIS A 205 -3.84 -14.92 -5.96
CA HIS A 205 -5.15 -14.88 -5.34
C HIS A 205 -5.73 -13.46 -5.39
N LEU A 206 -7.07 -13.38 -5.50
CA LEU A 206 -7.80 -12.16 -5.17
C LEU A 206 -8.53 -12.32 -3.85
N HIS A 207 -8.21 -11.45 -2.91
CA HIS A 207 -9.01 -11.23 -1.71
C HIS A 207 -9.95 -10.06 -1.96
N VAL A 208 -11.25 -10.30 -1.82
CA VAL A 208 -12.29 -9.33 -2.18
C VAL A 208 -13.11 -9.02 -0.94
N VAL A 209 -13.12 -7.74 -0.55
CA VAL A 209 -14.13 -7.19 0.36
C VAL A 209 -15.30 -6.74 -0.51
N SER A 210 -16.43 -7.41 -0.38
CA SER A 210 -17.61 -7.20 -1.21
C SER A 210 -18.80 -6.74 -0.37
N GLU A 211 -19.44 -5.66 -0.77
CA GLU A 211 -20.75 -5.22 -0.29
C GLU A 211 -21.83 -6.09 -0.97
N GLY A 212 -22.48 -6.94 -0.19
CA GLY A 212 -23.40 -7.92 -0.74
C GLY A 212 -23.85 -8.98 0.26
N THR A 213 -24.75 -9.84 -0.21
CA THR A 213 -25.27 -10.98 0.54
C THR A 213 -24.40 -12.21 0.32
N PHE A 214 -24.68 -13.29 1.05
CA PHE A 214 -23.94 -14.54 0.90
C PHE A 214 -24.32 -15.19 -0.45
N LEU A 215 -23.31 -15.58 -1.21
CA LEU A 215 -23.46 -16.46 -2.36
C LEU A 215 -23.02 -17.84 -1.90
N ASP A 216 -23.83 -18.86 -2.16
CA ASP A 216 -23.49 -20.22 -1.76
C ASP A 216 -22.08 -20.60 -2.29
N LYS A 217 -21.30 -21.29 -1.47
CA LYS A 217 -19.89 -21.59 -1.80
C LYS A 217 -19.79 -22.49 -3.04
N LYS A 218 -20.70 -23.45 -3.19
CA LYS A 218 -20.74 -24.34 -4.37
C LYS A 218 -21.18 -23.54 -5.61
N GLU A 219 -22.17 -22.67 -5.48
CA GLU A 219 -22.57 -21.75 -6.56
C GLU A 219 -21.38 -20.85 -6.98
N LEU A 220 -20.71 -20.19 -6.03
CA LEU A 220 -19.53 -19.35 -6.30
C LEU A 220 -18.41 -20.14 -6.97
N SER A 221 -18.13 -21.37 -6.51
CA SER A 221 -17.15 -22.28 -7.10
C SER A 221 -17.48 -22.59 -8.56
N ASN A 222 -18.74 -22.91 -8.87
CA ASN A 222 -19.20 -23.18 -10.24
C ASN A 222 -19.12 -21.94 -11.13
N GLU A 223 -19.48 -20.77 -10.61
CA GLU A 223 -19.40 -19.51 -11.33
C GLU A 223 -17.94 -19.11 -11.60
N TRP A 224 -17.02 -19.42 -10.67
CA TRP A 224 -15.58 -19.22 -10.84
C TRP A 224 -15.00 -20.18 -11.87
N LEU A 225 -15.40 -21.45 -11.85
CA LEU A 225 -15.05 -22.43 -12.86
C LEU A 225 -15.52 -21.98 -14.24
N ALA A 226 -16.77 -21.54 -14.37
CA ALA A 226 -17.30 -21.05 -15.63
C ALA A 226 -16.61 -19.75 -16.10
N ALA A 227 -16.08 -18.93 -15.20
CA ALA A 227 -15.36 -17.71 -15.54
C ALA A 227 -13.91 -17.98 -16.01
N THR A 228 -13.26 -19.02 -15.46
CA THR A 228 -11.83 -19.31 -15.66
C THR A 228 -11.57 -20.48 -16.61
N GLY A 229 -12.48 -21.44 -16.68
CA GLY A 229 -12.39 -22.70 -17.43
C GLY A 229 -11.84 -23.88 -16.63
N ASP A 230 -11.10 -23.64 -15.54
CA ASP A 230 -10.36 -24.70 -14.82
C ASP A 230 -10.24 -24.52 -13.29
N SER A 231 -10.63 -23.36 -12.77
CA SER A 231 -10.36 -22.93 -11.39
C SER A 231 -11.66 -22.82 -10.62
N PHE A 232 -11.78 -23.58 -9.53
CA PHE A 232 -13.00 -23.68 -8.74
C PHE A 232 -12.76 -23.48 -7.23
N ILE A 233 -11.50 -23.33 -6.81
CA ILE A 233 -11.15 -23.10 -5.41
C ILE A 233 -11.51 -21.67 -5.02
N VAL A 234 -12.48 -21.55 -4.11
CA VAL A 234 -12.99 -20.29 -3.58
C VAL A 234 -13.21 -20.40 -2.08
N ASP A 235 -13.21 -19.25 -1.41
CA ASP A 235 -13.72 -19.11 -0.05
C ASP A 235 -14.63 -17.90 0.05
N ILE A 236 -15.67 -17.99 0.87
CA ILE A 236 -16.58 -16.88 1.15
C ILE A 236 -17.01 -16.93 2.60
N ARG A 237 -16.89 -15.80 3.29
CA ARG A 237 -17.35 -15.64 4.67
C ARG A 237 -17.98 -14.28 4.89
N GLN A 238 -18.83 -14.18 5.90
CA GLN A 238 -19.36 -12.91 6.37
C GLN A 238 -18.27 -12.09 7.07
N LEU A 239 -18.29 -10.78 6.85
CA LEU A 239 -17.57 -9.81 7.66
C LEU A 239 -18.56 -9.20 8.65
N HIS A 240 -18.20 -9.16 9.93
CA HIS A 240 -19.08 -8.69 10.99
C HIS A 240 -18.98 -7.17 11.18
N ASP A 241 -17.79 -6.61 10.98
CA ASP A 241 -17.55 -5.19 11.19
C ASP A 241 -16.42 -4.64 10.30
N ALA A 242 -16.29 -3.31 10.32
CA ALA A 242 -15.25 -2.59 9.58
C ALA A 242 -13.82 -2.92 10.05
N LYS A 243 -13.64 -3.28 11.33
CA LYS A 243 -12.33 -3.63 11.91
C LYS A 243 -11.84 -4.95 11.35
N GLU A 244 -12.70 -5.93 11.22
CA GLU A 244 -12.43 -7.23 10.61
C GLU A 244 -12.09 -7.08 9.11
N ALA A 245 -12.88 -6.30 8.37
CA ALA A 245 -12.59 -6.00 6.96
C ALA A 245 -11.19 -5.39 6.80
N ALA A 246 -10.88 -4.40 7.62
CA ALA A 246 -9.60 -3.71 7.62
C ALA A 246 -8.43 -4.59 8.07
N TYR A 247 -8.66 -5.54 9.00
CA TYR A 247 -7.67 -6.54 9.39
C TYR A 247 -7.29 -7.43 8.21
N TYR A 248 -8.26 -7.97 7.48
CA TYR A 248 -7.97 -8.79 6.30
C TYR A 248 -7.24 -8.00 5.22
N VAL A 249 -7.66 -6.76 4.96
CA VAL A 249 -6.97 -5.89 4.00
C VAL A 249 -5.53 -5.62 4.43
N GLY A 250 -5.31 -5.32 5.71
CA GLY A 250 -3.98 -5.17 6.29
C GLY A 250 -3.11 -6.40 6.02
N LYS A 251 -3.63 -7.59 6.33
CA LYS A 251 -2.92 -8.87 6.19
C LYS A 251 -2.42 -9.14 4.77
N TYR A 252 -3.23 -8.83 3.75
CA TYR A 252 -2.94 -9.23 2.36
C TYR A 252 -2.28 -8.13 1.54
N VAL A 253 -2.54 -6.85 1.83
CA VAL A 253 -1.89 -5.75 1.09
C VAL A 253 -0.43 -5.55 1.51
N THR A 254 -0.05 -5.94 2.73
CA THR A 254 1.37 -5.92 3.13
C THR A 254 2.19 -7.02 2.48
N LYS A 255 1.55 -8.13 2.10
CA LYS A 255 2.21 -9.31 1.56
C LYS A 255 2.24 -9.19 0.05
N GLY A 256 3.16 -8.38 -0.46
CA GLY A 256 3.41 -8.32 -1.91
C GLY A 256 3.71 -9.73 -2.45
N THR A 257 4.72 -10.38 -1.86
CA THR A 257 5.03 -11.80 -1.99
C THR A 257 5.74 -12.31 -0.73
N ASN A 258 6.00 -13.61 -0.60
CA ASN A 258 6.80 -14.20 0.47
C ASN A 258 8.31 -14.02 0.25
N GLY A 259 9.11 -14.25 1.31
CA GLY A 259 10.56 -14.01 1.28
C GLY A 259 11.34 -14.95 0.36
N GLU A 260 10.83 -16.16 0.14
CA GLU A 260 11.48 -17.21 -0.69
C GLU A 260 11.72 -16.78 -2.13
N VAL A 261 10.96 -15.80 -2.63
CA VAL A 261 11.15 -15.22 -3.97
C VAL A 261 12.56 -14.65 -4.16
N TRP A 262 13.18 -14.16 -3.10
CA TRP A 262 14.50 -13.52 -3.16
C TRP A 262 15.67 -14.49 -3.01
N SER A 263 15.39 -15.80 -2.93
CA SER A 263 16.41 -16.84 -2.85
C SER A 263 16.97 -17.22 -4.22
N GLU A 264 16.23 -16.98 -5.30
CA GLU A 264 16.59 -17.33 -6.67
C GLU A 264 16.39 -16.11 -7.59
N ASP A 265 17.42 -15.76 -8.36
CA ASP A 265 17.41 -14.52 -9.17
C ASP A 265 16.37 -14.56 -10.30
N ASP A 266 16.13 -15.73 -10.91
CA ASP A 266 15.11 -15.92 -11.95
C ASP A 266 13.69 -15.71 -11.42
N VAL A 267 13.38 -16.28 -10.25
CA VAL A 267 12.09 -16.12 -9.56
C VAL A 267 11.88 -14.67 -9.13
N ALA A 268 12.93 -14.03 -8.58
CA ALA A 268 12.88 -12.62 -8.19
C ALA A 268 12.67 -11.69 -9.39
N MET A 269 13.34 -11.96 -10.52
CA MET A 269 13.18 -11.20 -11.75
C MET A 269 11.78 -11.36 -12.33
N GLU A 270 11.25 -12.58 -12.40
CA GLU A 270 9.88 -12.84 -12.85
C GLU A 270 8.87 -12.07 -12.00
N TRP A 271 9.01 -12.10 -10.67
CA TRP A 271 8.17 -11.32 -9.76
C TRP A 271 8.25 -9.82 -10.02
N CYS A 272 9.46 -9.26 -10.19
CA CYS A 272 9.64 -7.83 -10.43
C CYS A 272 9.00 -7.40 -11.74
N VAL A 273 9.18 -8.17 -12.81
CA VAL A 273 8.58 -7.92 -14.13
C VAL A 273 7.05 -8.04 -14.07
N ALA A 274 6.53 -9.14 -13.52
CA ALA A 274 5.11 -9.41 -13.48
C ALA A 274 4.34 -8.45 -12.58
N SER A 275 4.97 -7.96 -11.51
CA SER A 275 4.34 -7.07 -10.54
C SER A 275 4.37 -5.58 -10.98
N LYS A 276 5.25 -5.20 -11.91
CA LYS A 276 5.39 -3.83 -12.43
C LYS A 276 4.08 -3.34 -13.06
N GLY A 277 3.64 -2.14 -12.68
CA GLY A 277 2.41 -1.52 -13.20
C GLY A 277 1.09 -2.19 -12.76
N VAL A 278 1.15 -3.36 -12.12
CA VAL A 278 -0.05 -4.05 -11.63
C VAL A 278 -0.63 -3.31 -10.43
N ARG A 279 -1.92 -2.98 -10.50
CA ARG A 279 -2.66 -2.44 -9.35
C ARG A 279 -2.83 -3.54 -8.31
N THR A 280 -2.36 -3.32 -7.09
CA THR A 280 -2.52 -4.30 -5.99
C THR A 280 -3.89 -4.22 -5.32
N CYS A 281 -4.63 -3.13 -5.54
CA CYS A 281 -5.98 -2.94 -5.03
C CYS A 281 -6.83 -2.24 -6.11
N THR A 282 -8.04 -2.72 -6.32
CA THR A 282 -8.99 -2.18 -7.30
C THR A 282 -10.41 -2.18 -6.75
N THR A 283 -11.15 -1.10 -7.00
CA THR A 283 -12.56 -0.97 -6.60
C THR A 283 -13.51 -1.28 -7.75
N TYR A 284 -14.68 -1.83 -7.45
CA TYR A 284 -15.70 -2.17 -8.46
C TYR A 284 -17.13 -1.91 -7.96
N GLY A 285 -18.09 -2.00 -8.89
CA GLY A 285 -19.52 -1.79 -8.60
C GLY A 285 -19.80 -0.42 -7.98
N THR A 286 -20.63 -0.38 -6.93
CA THR A 286 -20.97 0.83 -6.16
C THR A 286 -19.77 1.54 -5.50
N TRP A 287 -18.59 0.92 -5.52
CA TRP A 287 -17.35 1.49 -4.96
C TRP A 287 -16.42 2.08 -6.03
N ARG A 288 -16.77 1.97 -7.32
CA ARG A 288 -15.98 2.59 -8.40
C ARG A 288 -15.80 4.08 -8.13
N GLY A 289 -14.58 4.57 -8.32
CA GLY A 289 -14.20 5.96 -8.09
C GLY A 289 -13.81 6.28 -6.64
N TYR A 290 -14.10 5.40 -5.68
CA TYR A 290 -13.65 5.59 -4.30
C TYR A 290 -12.15 5.34 -4.20
N LYS A 291 -11.39 6.38 -3.84
CA LYS A 291 -9.93 6.33 -3.82
C LYS A 291 -9.43 5.78 -2.49
N LEU A 292 -9.35 4.45 -2.37
CA LEU A 292 -8.83 3.80 -1.15
C LEU A 292 -7.36 4.13 -0.83
N LEU A 293 -6.60 4.65 -1.81
CA LEU A 293 -5.19 5.05 -1.63
C LEU A 293 -4.98 6.58 -1.68
N ALA A 294 -6.03 7.38 -1.89
CA ALA A 294 -5.90 8.85 -1.82
C ALA A 294 -5.79 9.31 -0.37
N SER A 295 -5.05 10.41 -0.19
CA SER A 295 -4.98 11.19 1.05
C SER A 295 -6.22 12.06 1.17
#